data_AF-A0A351SWM1-F1
#
_entry.id   AF-A0A351SWM1-F1
#
_cell.length_a   1.000
_cell.length_b   1.000
_cell.length_c   1.000
_cell.angle_alpha   90.00
_cell.angle_beta   90.00
_cell.angle_gamma   90.00
#
_symmetry.space_group_name_H-M   'P 1'
#
loop_
_entity.id
_entity.type
_entity.pdbx_description
1 polymer ?
#
loop_
_entity_poly.entity_id
_entity_poly.type
_entity_poly.pdbx_seq_one_letter_code
_entity_poly.pdbx_strand_id
1 'polypeptide(L)'
;MKTQKALRAEPALAQEVGRRRFPKEAAELIATIVERDLPFYDPVIYEEAIAGLNRFAQSVGHLRSPVPYDQVVAVRFRDLWRS
;
A
#
# COMPACT_ATOMS: atom_id res chain seq x y z
N MET A 1 -8.00 -1.57 -7.94
CA MET A 1 -7.05 -2.46 -8.66
C MET A 1 -7.42 -3.93 -8.52
N LYS A 2 -7.33 -4.72 -9.60
CA LYS A 2 -7.69 -6.16 -9.63
C LYS A 2 -6.97 -7.02 -8.58
N THR A 3 -5.65 -6.95 -8.49
CA THR A 3 -4.87 -7.78 -7.54
C THR A 3 -5.23 -7.49 -6.09
N GLN A 4 -5.35 -6.20 -5.70
CA GLN A 4 -5.74 -5.87 -4.33
C GLN A 4 -7.17 -6.31 -4.00
N LYS A 5 -8.11 -6.20 -4.95
CA LYS A 5 -9.47 -6.75 -4.79
C LYS A 5 -9.45 -8.27 -4.59
N ALA A 6 -8.65 -8.99 -5.37
CA ALA A 6 -8.50 -10.44 -5.24
C ALA A 6 -7.93 -10.83 -3.87
N LEU A 7 -6.88 -10.14 -3.40
CA LEU A 7 -6.28 -10.42 -2.09
C LEU A 7 -7.20 -10.06 -0.92
N ARG A 8 -8.06 -9.03 -1.06
CA ARG A 8 -9.12 -8.76 -0.08
C ARG A 8 -10.19 -9.85 -0.02
N ALA A 9 -10.56 -10.39 -1.17
CA ALA A 9 -11.57 -11.45 -1.26
C ALA A 9 -11.01 -12.81 -0.80
N GLU A 10 -9.76 -13.10 -1.13
CA GLU A 10 -9.13 -14.39 -0.88
C GLU A 10 -7.63 -14.21 -0.51
N PRO A 11 -7.30 -13.94 0.76
CA PRO A 11 -5.91 -13.77 1.23
C PRO A 11 -5.00 -14.98 0.94
N ALA A 12 -5.56 -16.19 0.84
CA ALA A 12 -4.83 -17.42 0.55
C ALA A 12 -4.11 -17.37 -0.82
N LEU A 13 -4.57 -16.56 -1.77
CA LEU A 13 -3.90 -16.35 -3.05
C LEU A 13 -2.48 -15.79 -2.88
N ALA A 14 -2.25 -14.96 -1.84
CA ALA A 14 -0.92 -14.43 -1.55
C ALA A 14 0.06 -15.54 -1.13
N GLN A 15 -0.41 -16.53 -0.36
CA GLN A 15 0.40 -17.67 0.04
C GLN A 15 0.75 -18.56 -1.17
N GLU A 16 -0.17 -18.77 -2.11
CA GLU A 16 0.12 -19.57 -3.32
C GLU A 16 1.28 -18.97 -4.13
N VAL A 17 1.23 -17.65 -4.36
CA VAL A 17 2.33 -16.92 -5.02
C VAL A 17 3.59 -16.98 -4.16
N GLY A 18 3.43 -16.80 -2.84
CA GLY A 18 4.52 -16.81 -1.87
C GLY A 18 5.33 -18.11 -1.85
N ARG A 19 4.68 -19.28 -1.95
CA ARG A 19 5.35 -20.59 -2.03
C ARG A 19 6.32 -20.72 -3.21
N ARG A 20 6.12 -19.93 -4.28
CA ARG A 20 7.01 -19.91 -5.46
C ARG A 20 8.20 -18.98 -5.29
N ARG A 21 8.23 -18.15 -4.24
CA ARG A 21 9.19 -17.04 -4.09
C ARG A 21 9.93 -17.00 -2.76
N PHE A 22 9.39 -17.61 -1.72
CA PHE A 22 9.92 -17.60 -0.37
C PHE A 22 10.19 -19.02 0.15
N PRO A 23 11.10 -19.18 1.14
CA PRO A 23 11.22 -20.41 1.91
C PRO A 23 9.87 -20.86 2.48
N LYS A 24 9.72 -22.17 2.71
CA LYS A 24 8.45 -22.79 3.11
C LYS A 24 7.86 -22.13 4.35
N GLU A 25 8.68 -21.94 5.37
CA GLU A 25 8.27 -21.40 6.67
C GLU A 25 7.75 -19.96 6.55
N ALA A 26 8.40 -19.15 5.71
CA ALA A 26 7.95 -17.79 5.43
C ALA A 26 6.66 -17.79 4.60
N ALA A 27 6.55 -18.67 3.61
CA ALA A 27 5.36 -18.76 2.76
C ALA A 27 4.11 -19.17 3.56
N GLU A 28 4.26 -19.99 4.60
CA GLU A 28 3.18 -20.41 5.48
C GLU A 28 2.56 -19.25 6.30
N LEU A 29 3.31 -18.17 6.52
CA LEU A 29 2.84 -17.00 7.27
C LEU A 29 2.14 -15.94 6.40
N ILE A 30 2.29 -15.99 5.07
CA ILE A 30 1.87 -14.90 4.19
C ILE A 30 0.37 -14.64 4.24
N ALA A 31 -0.46 -15.70 4.21
CA ALA A 31 -1.92 -15.54 4.23
C ALA A 31 -2.38 -14.81 5.51
N THR A 32 -1.83 -15.18 6.68
CA THR A 32 -2.12 -14.52 7.95
C THR A 32 -1.71 -13.05 7.97
N ILE A 33 -0.55 -12.73 7.38
CA ILE A 33 -0.08 -11.33 7.29
C ILE A 33 -1.00 -10.52 6.37
N VAL A 34 -1.38 -11.07 5.21
CA VAL A 34 -2.31 -10.42 4.28
C VAL A 34 -3.68 -10.20 4.93
N GLU A 35 -4.20 -11.19 5.65
CA GLU A 35 -5.47 -11.11 6.36
C GLU A 35 -5.47 -10.01 7.43
N ARG A 36 -4.41 -9.94 8.24
CA ARG A 36 -4.22 -8.86 9.23
C ARG A 36 -4.23 -7.48 8.57
N ASP A 37 -3.58 -7.37 7.41
CA ASP A 37 -3.32 -6.10 6.74
C ASP A 37 -4.43 -5.70 5.75
N LEU A 38 -5.54 -6.45 5.65
CA LEU A 38 -6.64 -6.19 4.71
C LEU A 38 -7.15 -4.74 4.66
N PRO A 39 -7.27 -4.00 5.80
CA PRO A 39 -7.65 -2.59 5.76
C PRO A 39 -6.70 -1.71 4.94
N PHE A 40 -5.45 -2.14 4.75
CA PHE A 40 -4.41 -1.44 3.99
C PHE A 40 -4.30 -1.90 2.54
N TYR A 41 -5.05 -2.92 2.10
CA TYR A 41 -5.10 -3.34 0.70
C TYR A 41 -5.95 -2.38 -0.15
N ASP A 42 -5.81 -1.08 0.06
CA ASP A 42 -6.43 0.01 -0.68
C ASP A 42 -5.40 0.77 -1.54
N PRO A 43 -5.56 0.84 -2.87
CA PRO A 43 -4.57 1.51 -3.71
C PRO A 43 -4.65 3.04 -3.66
N VAL A 44 -5.64 3.61 -2.96
CA VAL A 44 -5.80 5.06 -2.84
C VAL A 44 -4.70 5.65 -1.97
N ILE A 45 -3.96 6.60 -2.51
CA ILE A 45 -3.04 7.45 -1.74
C ILE A 45 -3.81 8.73 -1.37
N TYR A 46 -4.23 8.82 -0.11
CA TYR A 46 -5.03 9.93 0.41
C TYR A 46 -4.22 11.24 0.50
N GLU A 47 -4.84 12.36 0.14
CA GLU A 47 -4.19 13.69 0.22
C GLU A 47 -3.86 14.06 1.67
N GLU A 48 -4.71 13.65 2.61
CA GLU A 48 -4.54 13.84 4.04
C GLU A 48 -3.29 13.12 4.58
N ALA A 49 -3.00 11.92 4.06
CA ALA A 49 -1.80 11.17 4.42
C ALA A 49 -0.53 11.91 3.97
N ILE A 50 -0.53 12.45 2.74
CA ILE A 50 0.59 13.26 2.23
C ILE A 50 0.73 14.56 3.02
N ALA A 51 -0.37 15.23 3.37
CA ALA A 51 -0.34 16.40 4.23
C ALA A 51 0.24 16.08 5.62
N GLY A 52 -0.13 14.93 6.20
CA GLY A 52 0.43 14.44 7.46
C GLY A 52 1.94 14.18 7.39
N LEU A 53 2.39 13.48 6.35
CA LEU A 53 3.82 13.21 6.11
C LEU A 53 4.62 14.51 5.91
N ASN A 54 4.07 15.47 5.16
CA ASN A 54 4.68 16.79 5.01
C ASN A 54 4.81 17.53 6.34
N ARG A 55 3.79 17.51 7.21
CA ARG A 55 3.87 18.12 8.54
C ARG A 55 4.93 17.45 9.40
N PHE A 56 4.97 16.12 9.41
CA PHE A 56 5.99 15.37 10.16
C PHE A 56 7.40 15.70 9.67
N ALA A 57 7.64 15.64 8.36
CA ALA A 57 8.95 15.93 7.77
C ALA A 57 9.42 17.37 8.02
N GLN A 58 8.50 18.34 8.07
CA GLN A 58 8.83 19.72 8.48
C GLN A 58 9.19 19.79 9.97
N SER A 59 8.45 19.10 10.84
CA SER A 59 8.69 19.14 12.28
C SER A 59 10.06 18.57 12.69
N VAL A 60 10.60 17.63 11.90
CA VAL A 60 11.93 17.04 12.12
C VAL A 60 13.03 17.72 11.27
N GLY A 61 12.71 18.82 10.58
CA GLY A 61 13.68 19.61 9.82
C GLY A 61 14.12 19.02 8.48
N HIS A 62 13.48 17.95 7.99
CA HIS A 62 13.80 17.35 6.69
C HIS A 62 13.27 18.18 5.51
N LEU A 63 12.15 18.89 5.71
CA LEU A 63 11.55 19.75 4.69
C LEU A 63 11.42 21.19 5.20
N ARG A 64 11.73 22.15 4.33
CA ARG A 64 11.53 23.59 4.59
C ARG A 64 10.12 24.06 4.27
N SER A 65 9.42 23.34 3.39
CA SER A 65 8.05 23.60 2.94
C SER A 65 7.39 22.28 2.51
N PRO A 66 6.04 22.19 2.51
CA PRO A 66 5.36 20.98 2.07
C PRO A 66 5.59 20.73 0.57
N VAL A 67 5.79 19.47 0.20
CA VAL A 67 5.82 19.04 -1.21
C VAL A 67 4.37 18.89 -1.71
N PRO A 68 4.01 19.49 -2.86
CA PRO A 68 2.68 19.35 -3.46
C PRO A 68 2.30 17.88 -3.71
N TYR A 69 1.01 17.56 -3.52
CA TYR A 69 0.52 16.19 -3.61
C TYR A 69 0.79 15.55 -4.99
N ASP A 70 0.59 16.30 -6.07
CA ASP A 70 0.79 15.86 -7.45
C ASP A 70 2.25 15.67 -7.86
N GLN A 71 3.20 16.19 -7.06
CA GLN A 71 4.63 15.90 -7.21
C GLN A 71 5.05 14.62 -6.48
N VAL A 72 4.33 14.23 -5.42
CA VAL A 72 4.57 12.98 -4.67
C VAL A 72 3.82 11.81 -5.31
N VAL A 73 2.63 12.08 -5.84
CA VAL A 73 1.68 11.07 -6.31
C VAL A 73 1.41 11.23 -7.79
N ALA A 74 1.56 10.16 -8.55
CA ALA A 74 1.28 10.13 -9.99
C ALA A 74 -0.23 10.17 -10.29
N VAL A 75 -0.84 11.35 -10.13
CA VAL A 75 -2.30 11.57 -10.21
C VAL A 75 -2.94 11.13 -11.51
N ARG A 76 -2.18 11.12 -12.61
CA ARG A 76 -2.62 10.64 -13.93
C ARG A 76 -3.08 9.17 -13.97
N PHE A 77 -2.79 8.39 -12.94
CA PHE A 77 -3.19 6.98 -12.83
C PHE A 77 -4.29 6.72 -11.80
N ARG A 78 -4.89 7.76 -11.21
CA ARG A 78 -5.94 7.63 -10.18
C ARG A 78 -7.12 6.75 -10.62
N ASP A 79 -7.45 6.75 -11.91
CA ASP A 79 -8.52 5.92 -12.45
C ASP A 79 -8.25 4.41 -12.28
N LEU A 80 -6.98 4.00 -12.28
CA LEU A 80 -6.59 2.60 -12.06
C LEU A 80 -6.85 2.14 -10.62
N TRP A 81 -6.91 3.05 -9.65
CA TRP A 81 -7.12 2.71 -8.24
C TRP A 81 -8.52 2.14 -8.02
N ARG A 82 -9.51 2.69 -8.72
CA ARG A 82 -10.93 2.28 -8.64
C ARG A 82 -11.24 1.05 -9.50
N SER A 83 -10.42 0.78 -10.54
CA SER A 83 -10.55 -0.36 -11.46
C SER A 83 -10.51 -1.73 -10.78
#